data_AF-R6HPP5-F1
#
_entry.id   AF-R6HPP5-F1
#
_cell.length_a   1.000
_cell.length_b   1.000
_cell.length_c   1.000
_cell.angle_alpha   90.00
_cell.angle_beta   90.00
_cell.angle_gamma   90.00
#
_symmetry.space_group_name_H-M   'P 1'
#
loop_
_entity.id
_entity.type
_entity.pdbx_description
1 polymer ?
#
loop_
_entity_poly.entity_id
_entity_poly.type
_entity_poly.pdbx_seq_one_letter_code
_entity_poly.pdbx_strand_id
1 'polypeptide(L)'
;MSYTKEKELMEEGNISDEEFQEKYLPFYDNFEEYIIRYVIPDAVAFYIANSYSRGCLDDSKLYNHINSAVDIFNCRCDIDIIIPSIEKILNIKYNLKITGRNPLKLEKYY
;
A
#
# COMPACT_ATOMS: atom_id res chain seq x y z
N MET A 1 8.42 -29.37 2.49
CA MET A 1 9.82 -28.96 2.77
C MET A 1 10.16 -29.46 4.17
N SER A 2 11.27 -30.17 4.33
CA SER A 2 11.67 -30.76 5.62
C SER A 2 12.08 -29.67 6.62
N TYR A 3 11.56 -29.73 7.84
CA TYR A 3 11.89 -28.87 8.98
C TYR A 3 13.41 -28.73 9.27
N THR A 4 14.21 -29.64 8.73
CA THR A 4 15.68 -29.64 8.86
C THR A 4 16.34 -28.49 8.10
N LYS A 5 15.74 -28.00 7.00
CA LYS A 5 16.35 -26.97 6.14
C LYS A 5 16.17 -25.54 6.68
N GLU A 6 15.17 -25.30 7.52
CA GLU A 6 14.99 -24.02 8.21
C GLU A 6 15.99 -23.83 9.35
N LYS A 7 16.46 -24.93 9.96
CA LYS A 7 17.39 -24.90 11.10
C LYS A 7 18.83 -24.58 10.68
N GLU A 8 19.24 -25.00 9.48
CA GLU A 8 20.59 -24.77 8.94
C GLU A 8 20.79 -23.33 8.41
N LEU A 9 19.72 -22.60 8.08
CA LEU A 9 19.79 -21.17 7.71
C LEU A 9 19.80 -20.22 8.93
N MET A 10 19.48 -20.72 10.13
CA MET A 10 19.49 -19.94 11.38
C MET A 10 20.87 -19.93 12.07
N GLU A 11 21.90 -20.58 11.51
CA GLU A 11 23.24 -20.64 12.11
C GLU A 11 24.26 -19.65 11.52
N GLU A 12 23.86 -18.78 10.57
CA GLU A 12 24.68 -17.64 10.15
C GLU A 12 24.23 -16.34 10.86
N GLY A 13 24.83 -16.07 12.01
CA GLY A 13 24.75 -14.77 12.70
C GLY A 13 23.46 -14.54 13.50
N ASN A 14 23.28 -15.28 14.59
CA ASN A 14 22.18 -15.05 15.53
C ASN A 14 22.24 -13.64 16.13
N ILE A 15 21.33 -12.77 15.69
CA ILE A 15 20.97 -11.53 16.39
C ILE A 15 20.38 -11.94 17.75
N SER A 16 20.80 -11.33 18.86
CA SER A 16 20.18 -11.63 20.15
C SER A 16 18.74 -11.11 20.18
N ASP A 17 17.89 -11.71 21.02
CA ASP A 17 16.51 -11.22 21.21
C ASP A 17 16.50 -9.75 21.62
N GLU A 18 17.41 -9.33 22.49
CA GLU A 18 17.58 -7.94 22.92
C GLU A 18 17.95 -7.03 21.74
N GLU A 19 18.93 -7.43 20.92
CA GLU A 19 19.32 -6.64 19.75
C GLU A 19 18.18 -6.56 18.72
N PHE A 20 17.45 -7.66 18.50
CA PHE A 20 16.29 -7.68 17.63
C PHE A 20 15.20 -6.71 18.12
N GLN A 21 14.83 -6.79 19.40
CA GLN A 21 13.77 -5.98 19.99
C GLN A 21 14.13 -4.49 20.07
N GLU A 22 15.39 -4.16 20.36
CA GLU A 22 15.79 -2.76 20.56
C GLU A 22 16.21 -2.04 19.27
N LYS A 23 16.75 -2.76 18.27
CA LYS A 23 17.26 -2.13 17.05
C LYS A 23 16.43 -2.47 15.82
N TYR A 24 16.16 -3.76 15.60
CA TYR A 24 15.58 -4.21 14.34
C TYR A 24 14.07 -4.04 14.32
N LEU A 25 13.37 -4.38 15.40
CA LEU A 25 11.92 -4.23 15.46
C LEU A 25 11.48 -2.76 15.28
N PRO A 26 12.05 -1.75 15.98
CA PRO A 26 11.70 -0.35 15.73
C PRO A 26 12.07 0.11 14.32
N PHE A 27 13.15 -0.41 13.74
CA PHE A 27 13.50 -0.14 12.35
C PHE A 27 12.43 -0.67 11.38
N TYR A 28 11.98 -1.91 11.56
CA TYR A 28 10.94 -2.52 10.73
C TYR A 28 9.60 -1.80 10.89
N ASP A 29 9.20 -1.46 12.12
CA ASP A 29 7.97 -0.73 12.40
C ASP A 29 7.99 0.66 11.73
N ASN A 30 9.11 1.39 11.83
CA ASN A 30 9.29 2.69 11.19
C ASN A 30 9.24 2.58 9.65
N PHE A 31 9.84 1.54 9.08
CA PHE A 31 9.82 1.32 7.65
C PHE A 31 8.43 0.92 7.14
N GLU A 32 7.73 0.03 7.86
CA GLU A 32 6.35 -0.32 7.57
C GLU A 32 5.44 0.92 7.60
N GLU A 33 5.56 1.74 8.64
CA GLU A 33 4.81 3.00 8.74
C GLU A 33 5.12 3.94 7.55
N TYR A 34 6.39 4.05 7.15
CA TYR A 34 6.77 4.85 5.99
C TYR A 34 6.13 4.34 4.69
N ILE A 35 6.19 3.03 4.45
CA ILE A 35 5.59 2.41 3.26
C ILE A 35 4.08 2.65 3.23
N ILE A 36 3.38 2.39 4.35
CA ILE A 36 1.93 2.58 4.47
C ILE A 36 1.54 4.04 4.26
N ARG A 37 2.27 5.00 4.82
CA ARG A 37 1.89 6.41 4.78
C ARG A 37 2.27 7.14 3.49
N TYR A 38 3.36 6.73 2.85
CA TYR A 38 3.97 7.54 1.77
C TYR A 38 4.12 6.79 0.45
N VAL A 39 4.31 5.47 0.46
CA VAL A 39 4.52 4.68 -0.77
C VAL A 39 3.21 4.11 -1.29
N ILE A 40 2.44 3.41 -0.45
CA ILE A 40 1.16 2.80 -0.83
C ILE A 40 0.17 3.84 -1.38
N PRO A 41 -0.02 5.02 -0.77
CA PRO A 41 -1.00 5.98 -1.27
C PRO A 41 -0.65 6.51 -2.67
N ASP A 42 0.63 6.73 -2.98
CA ASP A 42 1.06 7.17 -4.32
C ASP A 42 0.88 6.06 -5.35
N ALA A 43 1.22 4.81 -5.00
CA ALA A 43 1.02 3.64 -5.86
C ALA A 43 -0.45 3.39 -6.18
N VAL A 44 -1.33 3.49 -5.17
CA VAL A 44 -2.78 3.35 -5.35
C VAL A 44 -3.34 4.50 -6.20
N ALA A 45 -2.92 5.74 -5.96
CA ALA A 45 -3.34 6.87 -6.77
C ALA A 45 -2.91 6.72 -8.24
N PHE A 46 -1.68 6.23 -8.49
CA PHE A 46 -1.21 5.88 -9.83
C PHE A 46 -2.06 4.79 -10.47
N TYR A 47 -2.38 3.71 -9.74
CA TYR A 47 -3.23 2.62 -10.23
C TYR A 47 -4.61 3.13 -10.68
N ILE A 48 -5.26 3.96 -9.86
CA ILE A 48 -6.57 4.55 -10.16
C ILE A 48 -6.48 5.51 -11.36
N ALA A 49 -5.50 6.41 -11.37
CA ALA A 49 -5.34 7.39 -12.45
C ALA A 49 -5.01 6.73 -13.79
N ASN A 50 -4.13 5.73 -13.79
CA ASN A 50 -3.73 4.99 -14.98
C ASN A 50 -4.92 4.20 -15.56
N SER A 51 -5.68 3.50 -14.73
CA SER A 51 -6.87 2.77 -15.19
C SER A 51 -7.96 3.70 -15.72
N TYR A 52 -8.21 4.84 -15.05
CA TYR A 52 -9.11 5.88 -15.55
C TYR A 52 -8.66 6.41 -16.93
N SER A 53 -7.38 6.77 -17.07
CA SER A 53 -6.84 7.33 -18.32
C SER A 53 -6.92 6.39 -19.52
N ARG A 54 -6.95 5.07 -19.26
CA ARG A 54 -7.02 4.02 -20.27
C ARG A 54 -8.43 3.50 -20.51
N GLY A 55 -9.43 4.03 -19.81
CA GLY A 55 -10.82 3.58 -19.91
C GLY A 55 -11.02 2.15 -19.41
N CYS A 56 -10.15 1.65 -18.51
CA CYS A 56 -10.22 0.30 -17.96
C CYS A 56 -10.42 0.29 -16.43
N LEU A 57 -10.94 1.38 -15.88
CA LEU A 57 -11.36 1.43 -14.48
C LEU A 57 -12.68 0.66 -14.33
N ASP A 58 -12.64 -0.45 -13.59
CA ASP A 58 -13.81 -1.28 -13.30
C ASP A 58 -14.87 -0.55 -12.45
N ASP A 59 -16.15 -0.91 -12.63
CA ASP A 59 -17.31 -0.36 -11.91
C ASP A 59 -17.44 -0.91 -10.48
N SER A 60 -16.31 -0.90 -9.78
CA SER A 60 -16.13 -1.40 -8.42
C SER A 60 -16.10 -0.26 -7.40
N LYS A 61 -16.29 -0.63 -6.13
CA LYS A 61 -16.15 0.28 -5.00
C LYS A 61 -14.72 0.76 -4.84
N LEU A 62 -14.51 1.96 -4.30
CA LEU A 62 -13.17 2.50 -4.04
C LEU A 62 -12.29 1.51 -3.25
N TYR A 63 -12.84 0.86 -2.21
CA TYR A 63 -12.05 -0.08 -1.40
C TYR A 63 -11.60 -1.33 -2.19
N ASN A 64 -12.36 -1.78 -3.19
CA ASN A 64 -11.94 -2.91 -4.04
C ASN A 64 -10.70 -2.52 -4.86
N HIS A 65 -10.69 -1.29 -5.40
CA HIS A 65 -9.55 -0.76 -6.14
C HIS A 65 -8.32 -0.57 -5.24
N ILE A 66 -8.51 -0.04 -4.03
CA ILE A 66 -7.44 0.09 -3.04
C ILE A 66 -6.87 -1.29 -2.69
N ASN A 67 -7.72 -2.25 -2.33
CA ASN A 67 -7.28 -3.60 -1.96
C ASN A 67 -6.51 -4.29 -3.10
N SER A 68 -6.97 -4.15 -4.34
CA SER A 68 -6.30 -4.73 -5.51
C SER A 68 -4.89 -4.16 -5.71
N ALA A 69 -4.72 -2.85 -5.48
CA ALA A 69 -3.41 -2.20 -5.58
C ALA A 69 -2.50 -2.51 -4.38
N VAL A 70 -3.06 -2.61 -3.18
CA VAL A 70 -2.33 -2.97 -1.94
C VAL A 70 -1.83 -4.41 -1.96
N ASP A 71 -2.56 -5.33 -2.60
CA ASP A 71 -2.19 -6.75 -2.68
C ASP A 71 -0.80 -6.99 -3.28
N ILE A 72 -0.34 -6.10 -4.18
CA ILE A 72 1.01 -6.12 -4.76
C ILE A 72 2.11 -6.01 -3.68
N PHE A 73 1.83 -5.28 -2.59
CA PHE A 73 2.77 -5.08 -1.49
C PHE A 73 2.76 -6.24 -0.48
N ASN A 74 1.80 -7.16 -0.58
CA ASN A 74 1.62 -8.27 0.35
C ASN A 74 1.64 -7.82 1.83
N CYS A 75 1.04 -6.66 2.11
CA CYS A 75 0.99 -6.08 3.45
C CYS A 75 -0.46 -5.86 3.90
N ARG A 76 -0.68 -5.87 5.22
CA ARG A 76 -1.95 -5.41 5.79
C ARG A 76 -1.90 -3.90 5.93
N CYS A 77 -2.89 -3.22 5.36
CA CYS A 77 -3.01 -1.78 5.46
C CYS A 77 -4.44 -1.44 5.86
N ASP A 78 -4.59 -0.59 6.88
CA ASP A 78 -5.88 0.05 7.13
C ASP A 78 -6.13 1.08 6.03
N ILE A 79 -7.11 0.78 5.16
CA ILE A 79 -7.45 1.60 4.01
C ILE A 79 -7.95 2.99 4.43
N ASP A 80 -8.59 3.11 5.59
CA ASP A 80 -9.20 4.37 6.03
C ASP A 80 -8.13 5.41 6.36
N ILE A 81 -6.95 4.97 6.80
CA ILE A 81 -5.79 5.83 7.10
C ILE A 81 -5.20 6.42 5.82
N ILE A 82 -5.24 5.69 4.70
CA ILE A 82 -4.56 6.09 3.45
C ILE A 82 -5.47 6.81 2.45
N ILE A 83 -6.81 6.68 2.56
CA ILE A 83 -7.76 7.34 1.66
C ILE A 83 -7.52 8.86 1.52
N PRO A 84 -7.32 9.64 2.61
CA PRO A 84 -7.08 11.08 2.49
C PRO A 84 -5.83 11.42 1.66
N SER A 85 -4.76 10.62 1.81
CA SER A 85 -3.53 10.77 1.02
C SER A 85 -3.75 10.42 -0.45
N ILE A 86 -4.49 9.34 -0.73
CA ILE A 86 -4.86 8.95 -2.10
C ILE A 86 -5.65 10.08 -2.78
N GLU A 87 -6.68 10.60 -2.12
CA GLU A 87 -7.50 11.70 -2.66
C GLU A 87 -6.69 12.96 -2.94
N LYS A 88 -5.78 13.31 -2.02
CA LYS A 88 -4.87 14.44 -2.20
C LYS A 88 -3.93 14.24 -3.39
N ILE A 89 -3.37 13.05 -3.57
CA ILE A 89 -2.45 12.75 -4.69
C ILE A 89 -3.23 12.74 -6.01
N LEU A 90 -4.41 12.12 -6.06
CA LEU A 90 -5.29 12.16 -7.24
C LEU A 90 -5.58 13.60 -7.67
N ASN A 91 -5.89 14.46 -6.70
CA ASN A 91 -6.16 15.86 -6.98
C ASN A 91 -4.94 16.62 -7.50
N ILE A 92 -3.81 16.56 -6.79
CA ILE A 92 -2.63 17.38 -7.09
C ILE A 92 -1.84 16.85 -8.31
N LYS A 93 -1.59 15.54 -8.36
CA LYS A 93 -0.69 14.93 -9.36
C LYS A 93 -1.40 14.56 -10.66
N TYR A 94 -2.67 14.17 -10.57
CA TYR A 94 -3.42 13.63 -11.70
C TYR A 94 -4.61 14.48 -12.14
N ASN A 95 -4.89 15.58 -11.43
CA ASN A 95 -6.04 16.44 -11.71
C ASN A 95 -7.38 15.69 -11.70
N LEU A 96 -7.49 14.66 -10.83
CA LEU A 96 -8.68 13.81 -10.69
C LEU A 96 -9.34 14.01 -9.33
N LYS A 97 -10.66 14.05 -9.32
CA LYS A 97 -11.50 14.14 -8.13
C LYS A 97 -12.38 12.92 -7.99
N ILE A 98 -12.42 12.30 -6.82
CA ILE A 98 -13.42 11.29 -6.48
C ILE A 98 -14.77 11.98 -6.24
N THR A 99 -15.79 11.62 -7.01
CA THR A 99 -17.17 12.13 -6.86
C THR A 99 -18.17 11.06 -6.39
N GLY A 100 -17.76 9.79 -6.39
CA GLY A 100 -18.51 8.67 -5.85
C GLY A 100 -17.57 7.54 -5.45
N ARG A 101 -17.93 6.75 -4.42
CA ARG A 101 -17.11 5.65 -3.89
C ARG A 101 -17.74 4.26 -4.05
N ASN A 102 -19.00 4.19 -4.47
CA ASN A 102 -19.75 2.95 -4.68
C ASN A 102 -20.81 3.14 -5.78
N PRO A 103 -20.47 2.92 -7.06
CA PRO A 103 -19.13 2.61 -7.57
C PRO A 103 -18.18 3.82 -7.53
N LEU A 104 -16.88 3.58 -7.72
CA LEU A 104 -15.88 4.65 -7.83
C LEU A 104 -16.18 5.51 -9.06
N LYS A 105 -16.37 6.82 -8.84
CA LYS A 105 -16.56 7.81 -9.90
C LYS A 105 -15.49 8.89 -9.79
N LEU A 106 -14.93 9.27 -10.94
CA LEU A 106 -13.85 10.24 -11.06
C LEU A 106 -14.21 11.31 -12.09
N GLU A 107 -13.84 12.55 -11.79
CA GLU A 107 -13.95 13.70 -12.70
C GLU A 107 -12.60 14.39 -12.83
N LYS A 108 -12.29 14.90 -14.02
CA LYS A 108 -11.12 15.76 -14.23
C LYS A 108 -11.40 17.20 -13.78
N TYR A 109 -10.43 17.82 -13.12
CA TYR A 109 -10.44 19.23 -12.74
C TYR A 109 -10.01 20.11 -13.93
N TYR A 110 -10.84 20.20 -14.97
CA TYR A 110 -10.63 21.01 -16.19
C TYR A 110 -9.42 20.63 -17.07
#